data_AF-A0A6I4QF94-F1
#
_entry.id   AF-A0A6I4QF94-F1
#
_cell.length_a   1.000
_cell.length_b   1.000
_cell.length_c   1.000
_cell.angle_alpha   90.00
_cell.angle_beta   90.00
_cell.angle_gamma   90.00
#
_symmetry.space_group_name_H-M   'P 1'
#
loop_
_entity.id
_entity.type
_entity.pdbx_description
1 polymer ?
#
loop_
_entity_poly.entity_id
_entity_poly.type
_entity_poly.pdbx_seq_one_letter_code
_entity_poly.pdbx_strand_id
1 'polypeptide(L)'
;MASTLREVTISINAYGKNAYDMLCKLTESMRLTVVWQRLRRLGMGYLKCSQIRSLPTTIAGGKEQRAQVDLTFSINPIVKSQLRRGDTVKFNLEKG
;
A
#
# COMPACT_ATOMS: atom_id res chain seq x y z
N MET A 1 5.34 -20.39 -9.77
CA MET A 1 5.19 -19.47 -8.62
C MET A 1 3.76 -18.97 -8.62
N ALA A 2 2.97 -19.29 -7.59
CA ALA A 2 1.63 -18.71 -7.44
C ALA A 2 1.76 -17.33 -6.79
N SER A 3 1.72 -16.26 -7.58
CA SER A 3 1.63 -14.91 -7.03
C SER A 3 0.24 -14.74 -6.42
N THR A 4 0.13 -14.83 -5.10
CA THR A 4 -1.12 -14.53 -4.42
C THR A 4 -1.26 -13.01 -4.36
N LEU A 5 -2.10 -12.44 -5.21
CA LEU A 5 -2.43 -11.02 -5.16
C LEU A 5 -3.08 -10.73 -3.80
N ARG A 6 -2.53 -9.77 -3.05
CA ARG A 6 -3.12 -9.34 -1.78
C ARG A 6 -3.73 -7.96 -1.94
N GLU A 7 -4.94 -7.78 -1.42
CA GLU A 7 -5.54 -6.47 -1.28
C GLU A 7 -5.24 -5.90 0.11
N VAL A 8 -4.83 -4.65 0.18
CA VAL A 8 -4.54 -3.93 1.43
C VAL A 8 -5.28 -2.62 1.42
N THR A 9 -6.06 -2.36 2.47
CA THR A 9 -6.74 -1.09 2.69
C THR A 9 -5.99 -0.29 3.76
N ILE A 10 -5.68 0.95 3.44
CA ILE A 10 -5.02 1.92 4.34
C ILE A 10 -6.04 3.01 4.67
N SER A 11 -6.35 3.17 5.95
CA SER A 11 -7.19 4.25 6.46
C SER A 11 -6.34 5.47 6.80
N ILE A 12 -6.71 6.62 6.25
CA ILE A 12 -6.01 7.89 6.44
C ILE A 12 -6.94 8.84 7.16
N ASN A 13 -6.51 9.31 8.32
CA ASN A 13 -7.21 10.29 9.14
C ASN A 13 -6.44 11.61 9.11
N ALA A 14 -7.15 12.70 8.81
CA ALA A 14 -6.63 14.06 8.82
C ALA A 14 -7.35 14.88 9.89
N TYR A 15 -6.60 15.76 10.55
CA TYR A 15 -7.07 16.59 11.66
C TYR A 15 -6.64 18.05 11.44
N GLY A 16 -7.49 19.00 11.79
CA GLY A 16 -7.21 20.44 11.70
C GLY A 16 -7.98 21.16 10.60
N LYS A 17 -7.75 22.49 10.50
CA LYS A 17 -8.63 23.45 9.78
C LYS A 17 -8.95 23.13 8.32
N ASN A 18 -8.12 22.33 7.63
CA ASN A 18 -8.27 21.99 6.21
C ASN A 18 -8.19 20.47 5.96
N ALA A 19 -8.54 19.64 6.96
CA ALA A 19 -8.41 18.20 6.89
C ALA A 19 -9.13 17.60 5.67
N TYR A 20 -10.34 18.08 5.37
CA TYR A 20 -11.13 17.62 4.23
C TYR A 20 -10.45 17.95 2.89
N ASP A 21 -10.03 19.20 2.70
CA ASP A 21 -9.38 19.65 1.47
C ASP A 21 -8.05 18.94 1.21
N MET A 22 -7.29 18.62 2.28
CA MET A 22 -6.07 17.84 2.16
C MET A 22 -6.34 16.41 1.69
N LEU A 23 -7.40 15.77 2.19
CA LEU A 23 -7.79 14.45 1.71
C LEU A 23 -8.31 14.50 0.26
N CYS A 24 -9.06 15.53 -0.14
CA CYS A 24 -9.45 15.72 -1.54
C CYS A 24 -8.22 15.76 -2.45
N LYS A 25 -7.25 16.65 -2.15
CA LYS A 25 -6.00 16.77 -2.91
C LYS A 25 -5.20 15.47 -2.96
N LEU A 26 -5.17 14.72 -1.85
CA LEU A 26 -4.51 13.42 -1.79
C LEU A 26 -5.18 12.42 -2.75
N THR A 27 -6.51 12.31 -2.70
CA THR A 27 -7.26 11.36 -3.55
C THR A 27 -7.15 11.71 -5.04
N GLU A 28 -7.11 12.99 -5.38
CA GLU A 28 -6.84 13.46 -6.74
C GLU A 28 -5.41 13.14 -7.17
N SER A 29 -4.44 13.34 -6.27
CA SER A 29 -3.03 13.02 -6.54
C SER A 29 -2.81 11.53 -6.83
N MET A 30 -3.60 10.65 -6.22
CA MET A 30 -3.56 9.20 -6.51
C MET A 30 -3.98 8.86 -7.96
N ARG A 31 -4.62 9.78 -8.69
CA ARG A 31 -4.96 9.61 -10.11
C ARG A 31 -3.84 10.03 -11.06
N LEU A 32 -2.76 10.64 -10.55
CA LEU A 32 -1.66 11.12 -11.39
C LEU A 32 -0.81 9.95 -11.91
N THR A 33 -0.48 9.97 -13.20
CA THR A 33 0.35 8.95 -13.86
C THR A 33 1.68 8.69 -13.15
N VAL A 34 2.31 9.74 -12.60
CA VAL A 34 3.58 9.61 -11.86
C VAL A 34 3.43 8.75 -10.59
N VAL A 35 2.29 8.84 -9.90
CA VAL A 35 2.01 8.02 -8.71
C VAL A 35 1.81 6.57 -9.13
N TRP A 36 1.06 6.33 -10.21
CA TRP A 36 0.85 4.99 -10.76
C TRP A 36 2.15 4.32 -11.19
N GLN A 37 3.03 5.05 -11.86
CA GLN A 37 4.35 4.54 -12.26
C GLN A 37 5.19 4.16 -11.05
N ARG A 38 5.15 4.96 -9.96
CA ARG A 38 5.86 4.66 -8.71
C ARG A 38 5.28 3.43 -8.02
N LEU A 39 3.96 3.34 -7.89
CA LEU A 39 3.29 2.17 -7.30
C LEU A 39 3.61 0.89 -8.08
N ARG A 40 3.60 0.96 -9.41
CA ARG A 40 3.95 -0.19 -10.27
C ARG A 40 5.39 -0.68 -10.04
N ARG A 41 6.35 0.24 -9.85
CA ARG A 41 7.74 -0.11 -9.51
C ARG A 41 7.85 -0.81 -8.15
N LEU A 42 6.92 -0.54 -7.23
CA LEU A 42 6.82 -1.19 -5.93
C LEU A 42 6.00 -2.50 -5.97
N GLY A 43 5.54 -2.93 -7.16
CA GLY A 43 4.66 -4.10 -7.27
C GLY A 43 3.25 -3.86 -6.72
N MET A 44 2.82 -2.60 -6.65
CA MET A 44 1.53 -2.18 -6.12
C MET A 44 0.64 -1.58 -7.21
N GLY A 45 -0.67 -1.76 -7.08
CA GLY A 45 -1.69 -1.09 -7.89
C GLY A 45 -2.68 -0.36 -7.00
N TYR A 46 -3.15 0.82 -7.43
CA TYR A 46 -4.22 1.54 -6.75
C TYR A 46 -5.58 1.06 -7.28
N LEU A 47 -6.46 0.59 -6.38
CA LEU A 47 -7.73 -0.06 -6.75
C LEU A 47 -8.94 0.84 -6.55
N LYS A 48 -9.14 1.30 -5.31
CA LYS A 48 -10.34 2.05 -4.91
C LYS A 48 -10.06 3.06 -3.82
N CYS A 49 -10.87 4.10 -3.82
CA CYS A 49 -10.98 5.13 -2.80
C CYS A 49 -12.37 5.04 -2.17
N SER A 50 -12.47 5.06 -0.84
CA SER A 50 -13.76 5.34 -0.21
C SER A 50 -14.17 6.79 -0.44
N GLN A 51 -15.44 7.10 -0.18
CA GLN A 51 -15.83 8.50 0.01
C GLN A 51 -15.09 9.11 1.20
N ILE A 52 -14.74 10.39 1.10
CA ILE A 52 -14.13 11.13 2.20
C ILE A 52 -15.22 11.43 3.23
N ARG A 53 -15.01 10.98 4.46
CA ARG A 53 -15.93 11.18 5.58
C ARG A 53 -15.48 12.40 6.38
N SER A 54 -16.31 13.44 6.42
CA SER A 54 -16.09 14.58 7.32
C SER A 54 -16.68 14.25 8.69
N LEU A 55 -15.84 14.30 9.72
CA LEU A 55 -16.17 13.99 11.11
C LEU A 55 -15.98 15.26 11.95
N PRO A 56 -16.86 16.27 11.85
CA PRO A 56 -16.74 17.48 12.65
C PRO A 56 -16.83 17.08 14.13
N THR A 57 -15.76 17.32 14.89
CA THR A 57 -15.72 17.01 16.32
C THR A 57 -15.74 18.33 17.08
N THR A 58 -16.78 18.53 17.88
CA THR A 58 -16.84 19.64 18.83
C THR A 58 -15.96 19.28 20.01
N ILE A 59 -14.80 19.94 20.12
CA ILE A 59 -13.91 19.79 21.29
C ILE A 59 -14.17 21.00 22.19
N ALA A 60 -14.03 20.83 23.51
CA ALA A 60 -14.36 21.83 24.53
C ALA A 60 -13.62 23.19 24.42
N GLY A 61 -12.82 23.42 23.36
CA GLY A 61 -12.15 24.68 23.04
C GLY A 61 -12.26 25.12 21.57
N GLY A 62 -13.08 24.47 20.74
CA GLY A 62 -13.28 24.86 19.33
C GLY A 62 -13.79 23.74 18.43
N LYS A 63 -14.24 24.10 17.21
CA LYS A 63 -14.57 23.13 16.15
C LYS A 63 -13.26 22.61 15.54
N GLU A 64 -12.90 21.36 15.81
CA GLU A 64 -11.82 20.69 15.08
C GLU A 64 -12.41 19.93 13.90
N GLN A 65 -11.94 20.24 12.69
CA GLN A 65 -12.30 19.45 11.51
C GLN A 65 -11.47 18.17 11.50
N ARG A 66 -12.16 17.05 11.29
CA ARG A 66 -11.53 15.75 11.04
C ARG A 66 -12.09 15.19 9.76
N ALA A 67 -11.24 14.52 8.99
CA ALA A 67 -11.65 13.84 7.79
C ALA A 67 -10.98 12.47 7.70
N GLN A 68 -11.67 11.50 7.10
CA GLN A 68 -11.17 10.14 6.92
C GLN A 68 -11.38 9.68 5.48
N VAL A 69 -10.40 8.95 4.93
CA VAL A 69 -10.52 8.25 3.66
C VAL A 69 -9.80 6.91 3.73
N ASP A 70 -10.35 5.89 3.07
CA ASP A 70 -9.75 4.57 2.96
C ASP A 70 -9.29 4.35 1.51
N LEU A 71 -7.99 4.05 1.34
CA LEU A 71 -7.37 3.76 0.06
C LEU A 71 -7.03 2.28 -0.02
N THR A 72 -7.48 1.58 -1.07
CA THR A 72 -7.18 0.16 -1.26
C THR A 72 -6.21 -0.06 -2.40
N PHE A 73 -5.22 -0.92 -2.15
CA PHE A 73 -4.15 -1.26 -3.08
C PHE A 73 -4.11 -2.76 -3.33
N SER A 74 -3.76 -3.17 -4.55
CA SER A 74 -3.27 -4.52 -4.81
C SER A 74 -1.76 -4.54 -4.59
N ILE A 75 -1.27 -5.61 -3.97
CA ILE A 75 0.16 -5.86 -3.78
C ILE A 75 0.45 -7.22 -4.39
N ASN A 76 1.43 -7.26 -5.28
CA ASN A 76 2.01 -8.50 -5.78
C ASN A 76 3.34 -8.75 -5.03
N PRO A 77 3.33 -9.54 -3.95
CA PRO A 77 4.55 -9.86 -3.23
C PRO A 77 5.44 -10.75 -4.11
N ILE A 78 6.53 -10.20 -4.64
CA ILE A 78 7.58 -11.00 -5.27
C ILE A 78 8.32 -11.72 -4.14
N VAL A 79 7.93 -12.97 -3.88
CA VAL A 79 8.69 -13.86 -2.99
C VAL A 79 9.96 -14.27 -3.73
N LYS A 80 11.06 -13.56 -3.48
CA LYS A 80 12.40 -14.03 -3.88
C LYS A 80 12.80 -15.18 -2.97
N SER A 81 12.29 -16.38 -3.23
CA SER A 81 12.83 -17.57 -2.58
C SER A 81 14.26 -17.80 -3.09
N GLN A 82 15.26 -17.79 -2.21
CA GLN A 82 16.55 -18.39 -2.52
C GLN A 82 16.32 -19.89 -2.68
N LEU A 83 16.09 -20.35 -3.91
CA LEU A 83 16.28 -21.76 -4.24
C LEU A 83 17.76 -22.03 -4.01
N ARG A 84 18.09 -22.68 -2.89
CA ARG A 84 19.38 -23.35 -2.72
C ARG A 84 19.43 -24.48 -3.74
N ARG A 85 19.79 -24.14 -4.98
CA ARG A 85 20.15 -25.13 -5.99
C ARG A 85 21.44 -25.78 -5.50
N GLY A 86 21.40 -27.09 -5.26
CA GLY A 86 22.59 -27.84 -4.89
C GLY A 86 23.51 -27.93 -6.10
N ASP A 87 24.42 -26.97 -6.25
CA ASP A 87 25.30 -26.87 -7.42
C ASP A 87 26.49 -27.85 -7.37
N THR A 88 26.70 -28.57 -6.26
CA THR A 88 27.83 -29.51 -6.17
C THR A 88 27.51 -30.71 -5.27
N VAL A 89 27.56 -31.90 -5.87
CA VAL A 89 27.58 -33.18 -5.17
C VAL A 89 28.99 -33.75 -5.34
N LYS A 90 29.70 -34.00 -4.24
CA LYS A 90 31.00 -34.69 -4.26
C LYS A 90 30.77 -36.17 -4.07
N PHE A 91 31.09 -36.95 -5.09
CA PHE A 91 31.18 -38.41 -4.96
C PHE A 91 32.63 -38.77 -4.63
N ASN A 92 32.82 -39.52 -3.55
CA ASN A 92 34.10 -40.17 -3.27
C ASN A 92 34.00 -41.61 -3.76
N LEU A 93 34.85 -41.98 -4.71
CA LEU A 93 35.02 -43.37 -5.17
C LEU A 93 36.01 -44.05 -4.24
N GLU A 94 35.54 -44.99 -3.42
CA GLU A 94 36.38 -45.92 -2.70
C GLU A 94 36.82 -47.02 -3.66
N LYS A 95 38.14 -47.20 -3.82
CA LYS A 95 38.71 -48.36 -4.52
C LYS A 95 38.76 -49.51 -3.52
N GLY A 96 38.13 -50.63 -3.89
CA GLY A 96 38.22 -51.91 -3.17
C GLY A 96 39.60 -52.54 -3.26
#